data_AF-A0AA41YBZ4-F1
#
_entry.id   AF-A0AA41YBZ4-F1
#
_cell.length_a   1.000
_cell.length_b   1.000
_cell.length_c   1.000
_cell.angle_alpha   90.00
_cell.angle_beta   90.00
_cell.angle_gamma   90.00
#
_symmetry.space_group_name_H-M   'P 1'
#
loop_
_entity.id
_entity.type
_entity.pdbx_description
1 polymer ?
#
loop_
_entity_poly.entity_id
_entity_poly.type
_entity_poly.pdbx_seq_one_letter_code
_entity_poly.pdbx_strand_id
1 'polypeptide(L)'
;PNVNIFRDPRWGRGQETYGEDPYLTSRMGIQVVKGLQGPEDAKYRKLLACAKHYAVHSGPEWSRHELNLNDVNPRLFHETYLPAFKALVQEADVRQVMCAYQRLDDEPCCGSTRLLQRILRDEWGFQHIVVSDCGAITDFFTTHKVSSTPV
;
A
#
# COMPACT_ATOMS: atom_id res chain seq x y z
N PRO A 1 5.14 -7.97 0.12
CA PRO A 1 4.01 -8.77 0.65
C PRO A 1 2.69 -7.99 0.55
N ASN A 2 1.56 -8.68 0.40
CA ASN A 2 0.24 -8.07 0.58
C ASN A 2 -0.01 -7.93 2.09
N VAL A 3 0.05 -6.69 2.58
CA VAL A 3 -0.09 -6.33 4.01
C VAL A 3 -1.35 -5.51 4.26
N ASN A 4 -2.30 -5.55 3.33
CA ASN A 4 -3.61 -4.97 3.54
C ASN A 4 -4.38 -5.78 4.59
N ILE A 5 -5.28 -5.11 5.30
CA ILE A 5 -6.13 -5.73 6.32
C ILE A 5 -7.27 -6.48 5.64
N PHE A 6 -7.51 -7.74 6.02
CA PHE A 6 -8.68 -8.51 5.59
C PHE A 6 -9.94 -8.05 6.32
N ARG A 7 -10.35 -6.81 6.06
CA ARG A 7 -11.41 -6.10 6.81
C ARG A 7 -12.81 -6.66 6.54
N ASP A 8 -13.08 -7.06 5.31
CA ASP A 8 -14.35 -7.64 4.89
C ASP A 8 -14.09 -9.06 4.41
N PRO A 9 -14.69 -10.09 5.03
CA PRO A 9 -14.43 -11.50 4.70
C PRO A 9 -14.83 -11.88 3.27
N ARG A 10 -15.60 -11.03 2.57
CA ARG A 10 -16.01 -11.24 1.17
C ARG A 10 -14.95 -10.77 0.19
N TRP A 11 -13.90 -10.08 0.64
CA TRP A 11 -12.85 -9.60 -0.24
C TRP A 11 -12.08 -10.77 -0.87
N GLY A 12 -12.21 -10.94 -2.18
CA GLY A 12 -11.65 -12.06 -2.94
C GLY A 12 -10.12 -12.20 -2.88
N ARG A 13 -9.40 -11.17 -2.41
CA ARG A 13 -7.94 -11.21 -2.21
C ARG A 13 -7.53 -11.22 -0.74
N GLY A 14 -8.48 -11.37 0.19
CA GLY A 14 -8.17 -11.51 1.61
C GLY A 14 -7.28 -12.71 1.94
N GLN A 15 -7.37 -13.79 1.15
CA GLN A 15 -6.49 -14.97 1.24
C GLN A 15 -5.01 -14.66 0.98
N GLU A 16 -4.68 -13.52 0.38
CA GLU A 16 -3.30 -13.09 0.14
C GLU A 16 -2.66 -12.39 1.35
N THR A 17 -3.49 -12.01 2.33
CA THR A 17 -3.08 -11.21 3.49
C THR A 17 -2.72 -12.10 4.69
N TYR A 18 -2.30 -11.47 5.78
CA TYR A 18 -2.07 -12.15 7.06
C TYR A 18 -3.26 -12.08 8.02
N GLY A 19 -4.45 -11.71 7.53
CA GLY A 19 -5.69 -11.62 8.30
C GLY A 19 -6.15 -10.19 8.58
N GLU A 20 -7.01 -10.05 9.59
CA GLU A 20 -7.67 -8.78 9.93
C GLU A 20 -6.93 -7.95 10.99
N ASP A 21 -5.92 -8.53 11.65
CA ASP A 21 -5.20 -7.88 12.75
C ASP A 21 -3.98 -7.07 12.27
N PRO A 22 -3.92 -5.75 12.55
CA PRO A 22 -2.80 -4.90 12.16
C PRO A 22 -1.46 -5.32 12.77
N TYR A 23 -1.45 -5.81 14.01
CA TYR A 23 -0.22 -6.19 14.69
C TYR A 23 0.41 -7.43 14.05
N LEU A 24 -0.37 -8.52 13.92
CA LEU A 24 0.03 -9.74 13.24
C LEU A 24 0.51 -9.46 11.81
N THR A 25 -0.26 -8.66 11.07
CA THR A 25 0.09 -8.26 9.70
C THR A 25 1.44 -7.54 9.64
N SER A 26 1.71 -6.67 10.60
CA SER A 26 3.01 -5.97 10.72
C SER A 26 4.14 -6.97 10.99
N ARG A 27 3.99 -7.85 11.99
CA ARG A 27 5.04 -8.82 12.36
C ARG A 27 5.35 -9.80 11.24
N MET A 28 4.32 -10.33 10.59
CA MET A 28 4.47 -11.23 9.44
C MET A 28 5.12 -10.52 8.25
N GLY A 29 4.65 -9.32 7.92
CA GLY A 29 5.20 -8.54 6.82
C GLY A 29 6.68 -8.19 7.01
N ILE A 30 7.11 -7.82 8.23
CA ILE A 30 8.52 -7.57 8.55
C ILE A 30 9.38 -8.81 8.22
N GLN A 31 8.95 -9.99 8.68
CA GLN A 31 9.72 -11.22 8.47
C GLN A 31 9.77 -11.60 6.99
N VAL A 32 8.69 -11.40 6.23
CA VAL A 32 8.70 -11.62 4.78
C VAL A 32 9.65 -10.65 4.08
N VAL A 33 9.65 -9.36 4.43
CA VAL A 33 10.59 -8.39 3.87
C VAL A 33 12.04 -8.79 4.16
N LYS A 34 12.37 -9.11 5.42
CA LYS A 34 13.73 -9.54 5.79
C LYS A 34 14.16 -10.83 5.09
N GLY A 35 13.28 -11.83 5.04
CA GLY A 35 13.56 -13.10 4.36
C GLY A 35 13.74 -12.96 2.84
N LEU A 36 12.95 -12.10 2.21
CA LEU A 36 13.09 -11.78 0.79
C LEU A 36 14.39 -11.01 0.52
N GLN A 37 14.62 -9.91 1.25
CA GLN A 37 15.76 -9.02 0.99
C GLN A 37 17.12 -9.62 1.38
N GLY A 38 17.10 -10.62 2.27
CA GLY A 38 18.29 -11.27 2.80
C GLY A 38 18.84 -10.55 4.04
N PRO A 39 19.92 -11.10 4.65
CA PRO A 39 20.56 -10.53 5.81
C PRO A 39 21.05 -9.09 5.56
N GLU A 40 21.03 -8.25 6.60
CA GLU A 40 21.45 -6.85 6.51
C GLU A 40 22.96 -6.71 6.23
N ASP A 41 23.77 -7.66 6.68
CA ASP A 41 25.22 -7.73 6.48
C ASP A 41 25.63 -8.41 5.17
N ALA A 42 24.67 -8.88 4.37
CA ALA A 42 24.96 -9.47 3.08
C ALA A 42 25.51 -8.41 2.10
N LYS A 43 26.59 -8.77 1.39
CA LYS A 43 27.20 -7.91 0.36
C LYS A 43 26.18 -7.44 -0.71
N TYR A 44 25.19 -8.28 -0.99
CA TYR A 44 24.13 -7.99 -1.96
C TYR A 44 22.77 -8.38 -1.36
N ARG A 45 21.74 -7.60 -1.69
CA ARG A 45 20.35 -7.99 -1.42
C ARG A 45 19.98 -9.17 -2.31
N LYS A 46 19.24 -10.13 -1.75
CA LYS A 46 18.74 -11.29 -2.49
C LYS A 46 17.67 -10.90 -3.49
N LEU A 47 16.73 -10.04 -3.09
CA LEU A 47 15.77 -9.36 -3.95
C LEU A 47 15.25 -8.08 -3.27
N LEU A 48 14.48 -7.25 -3.98
CA LEU A 48 13.82 -6.07 -3.41
C LEU A 48 12.38 -6.41 -3.08
N ALA A 49 12.01 -6.39 -1.80
CA ALA A 49 10.65 -6.67 -1.39
C ALA A 49 9.74 -5.46 -1.68
N CYS A 50 8.49 -5.73 -2.06
CA CYS A 50 7.49 -4.70 -2.34
C CYS A 50 6.31 -4.80 -1.38
N ALA A 51 6.12 -3.80 -0.51
CA ALA A 51 4.92 -3.67 0.32
C ALA A 51 3.74 -3.24 -0.56
N LYS A 52 2.59 -3.92 -0.46
CA LYS A 52 1.41 -3.59 -1.27
C LYS A 52 0.11 -3.89 -0.54
N HIS A 53 -1.00 -3.24 -0.90
CA HIS A 53 -1.16 -2.12 -1.83
C HIS A 53 -1.44 -0.83 -1.03
N TYR A 54 -0.60 0.18 -1.20
CA TYR A 54 -0.56 1.38 -0.39
C TYR A 54 -1.54 2.45 -0.93
N ALA A 55 -2.62 2.80 -0.23
CA ALA A 55 -3.10 2.25 1.05
C ALA A 55 -4.60 1.97 1.00
N VAL A 56 -5.15 1.43 2.10
CA VAL A 56 -6.61 1.20 2.28
C VAL A 56 -7.24 0.30 1.20
N HIS A 57 -6.44 -0.60 0.61
CA HIS A 57 -6.91 -1.56 -0.40
C HIS A 57 -7.41 -2.84 0.28
N SER A 58 -8.64 -2.83 0.78
CA SER A 58 -9.24 -3.95 1.54
C SER A 58 -10.57 -4.42 0.95
N GLY A 59 -10.74 -4.28 -0.37
CA GLY A 59 -11.94 -4.66 -1.11
C GLY A 59 -13.03 -3.57 -1.16
N PRO A 60 -14.13 -3.84 -1.90
CA PRO A 60 -14.41 -5.09 -2.60
C PRO A 60 -13.68 -5.21 -3.95
N GLU A 61 -13.36 -6.44 -4.35
CA GLU A 61 -12.46 -6.73 -5.48
C GLU A 61 -12.93 -6.14 -6.81
N TRP A 62 -14.21 -6.28 -7.11
CA TRP A 62 -14.81 -5.88 -8.38
C TRP A 62 -14.72 -4.38 -8.65
N SER A 63 -14.60 -3.56 -7.60
CA SER A 63 -14.61 -2.10 -7.67
C SER A 63 -13.22 -1.46 -7.65
N ARG A 64 -12.15 -2.27 -7.54
CA ARG A 64 -10.80 -1.76 -7.19
C ARG A 64 -10.26 -0.66 -8.12
N HIS A 65 -10.65 -0.65 -9.39
CA HIS A 65 -10.20 0.31 -10.41
C HIS A 65 -11.02 1.61 -10.48
N GLU A 66 -12.15 1.69 -9.77
CA GLU A 66 -13.12 2.80 -9.86
C GLU A 66 -13.46 3.41 -8.50
N LEU A 67 -13.29 2.62 -7.44
CA LEU A 67 -13.68 2.98 -6.09
C LEU A 67 -13.02 4.30 -5.65
N ASN A 68 -13.82 5.12 -4.98
CA ASN A 68 -13.35 6.29 -4.26
C ASN A 68 -13.80 6.18 -2.81
N LEU A 69 -12.84 6.02 -1.91
CA LEU A 69 -13.08 5.96 -0.47
C LEU A 69 -12.99 7.38 0.08
N ASN A 70 -14.07 7.89 0.66
CA ASN A 70 -14.11 9.21 1.26
C ASN A 70 -14.36 9.09 2.76
N ASP A 71 -13.87 10.07 3.53
CA ASP A 71 -14.13 10.23 4.96
C ASP A 71 -13.72 9.00 5.79
N VAL A 72 -12.61 8.35 5.41
CA VAL A 72 -12.04 7.26 6.19
C VAL A 72 -11.64 7.81 7.56
N ASN A 73 -12.24 7.27 8.61
CA ASN A 73 -11.99 7.71 9.98
C ASN A 73 -10.46 7.81 10.25
N PRO A 74 -9.93 8.99 10.65
CA PRO A 74 -8.49 9.17 10.82
C PRO A 74 -7.85 8.19 11.81
N ARG A 75 -8.58 7.83 12.87
CA ARG A 75 -8.14 6.83 13.84
C ARG A 75 -7.98 5.47 13.17
N LEU A 76 -8.99 5.01 12.43
CA LEU A 76 -8.92 3.74 11.70
C LEU A 76 -7.80 3.76 10.64
N PHE A 77 -7.63 4.89 9.96
CA PHE A 77 -6.56 5.08 8.99
C PHE A 77 -5.17 4.86 9.63
N HIS A 78 -4.90 5.52 10.75
CA HIS A 78 -3.59 5.45 11.42
C HIS A 78 -3.38 4.22 12.32
N GLU A 79 -4.44 3.67 12.92
CA GLU A 79 -4.35 2.53 13.85
C GLU A 79 -4.60 1.17 13.18
N THR A 80 -5.14 1.13 11.94
CA THR A 80 -5.48 -0.14 11.27
C THR A 80 -4.88 -0.28 9.88
N TYR A 81 -5.04 0.70 8.99
CA TYR A 81 -4.61 0.54 7.59
C TYR A 81 -3.13 0.82 7.33
N LEU A 82 -2.55 1.77 8.06
CA LEU A 82 -1.16 2.18 7.89
C LEU A 82 -0.09 1.44 8.72
N PRO A 83 -0.37 0.86 9.91
CA PRO A 83 0.67 0.31 10.78
C PRO A 83 1.62 -0.69 10.10
N ALA A 84 1.08 -1.63 9.31
CA ALA A 84 1.92 -2.61 8.63
C ALA A 84 2.86 -1.97 7.61
N PHE A 85 2.39 -1.02 6.80
CA PHE A 85 3.27 -0.29 5.87
C PHE A 85 4.34 0.50 6.61
N LYS A 86 3.97 1.21 7.69
CA LYS A 86 4.91 1.96 8.52
C LYS A 86 6.01 1.05 9.11
N ALA A 87 5.62 -0.09 9.65
CA ALA A 87 6.54 -1.08 10.21
C ALA A 87 7.48 -1.65 9.12
N LEU A 88 6.98 -1.93 7.92
CA LEU A 88 7.80 -2.41 6.81
C LEU A 88 8.82 -1.35 6.33
N VAL A 89 8.45 -0.07 6.37
CA VAL A 89 9.35 1.04 6.05
C VAL A 89 10.41 1.22 7.15
N GLN A 90 9.99 1.34 8.41
CA GLN A 90 10.87 1.77 9.51
C GLN A 90 11.64 0.63 10.19
N GLU A 91 11.07 -0.58 10.28
CA GLU A 91 11.69 -1.72 10.96
C GLU A 91 12.32 -2.75 10.00
N ALA A 92 11.82 -2.84 8.76
CA ALA A 92 12.25 -3.84 7.80
C ALA A 92 13.03 -3.28 6.59
N ASP A 93 13.14 -1.95 6.47
CA ASP A 93 13.79 -1.26 5.35
C ASP A 93 13.32 -1.84 3.99
N VAL A 94 12.00 -1.94 3.81
CA VAL A 94 11.41 -2.42 2.55
C VAL A 94 11.85 -1.54 1.40
N ARG A 95 12.22 -2.15 0.27
CA ARG A 95 12.83 -1.41 -0.84
C ARG A 95 11.86 -0.93 -1.91
N GLN A 96 10.62 -1.43 -1.90
CA GLN A 96 9.57 -0.97 -2.81
C GLN A 96 8.24 -0.82 -2.06
N VAL A 97 7.46 0.18 -2.46
CA VAL A 97 6.05 0.34 -2.04
C VAL A 97 5.20 0.45 -3.30
N MET A 98 4.17 -0.39 -3.41
CA MET A 98 3.22 -0.36 -4.52
C MET A 98 2.00 0.43 -4.11
N CYS A 99 1.68 1.49 -4.85
CA CYS A 99 0.47 2.28 -4.62
C CYS A 99 -0.78 1.55 -5.17
N ALA A 100 -1.92 1.75 -4.52
CA ALA A 100 -3.17 1.08 -4.84
C ALA A 100 -3.92 1.74 -6.01
N TYR A 101 -4.86 1.00 -6.59
CA TYR A 101 -5.70 1.43 -7.72
C TYR A 101 -6.69 2.56 -7.37
N GLN A 102 -7.39 2.41 -6.24
CA GLN A 102 -8.53 3.24 -5.88
C GLN A 102 -8.13 4.67 -5.48
N ARG A 103 -9.14 5.53 -5.39
CA ARG A 103 -9.00 6.87 -4.81
C ARG A 103 -9.27 6.88 -3.30
N LEU A 104 -8.62 7.81 -2.62
CA LEU A 104 -8.85 8.17 -1.23
C LEU A 104 -9.04 9.69 -1.16
N ASP A 105 -10.17 10.14 -0.63
CA ASP A 105 -10.55 11.55 -0.54
C ASP A 105 -10.35 12.28 -1.89
N ASP A 106 -10.95 11.71 -2.94
CA ASP A 106 -10.89 12.14 -4.35
C ASP A 106 -9.52 12.08 -5.06
N GLU A 107 -8.43 11.77 -4.36
CA GLU A 107 -7.09 11.60 -4.95
C GLU A 107 -6.78 10.12 -5.24
N PRO A 108 -6.27 9.75 -6.43
CA PRO A 108 -5.76 8.39 -6.65
C PRO A 108 -4.59 8.08 -5.72
N CYS A 109 -4.57 6.88 -5.15
CA CYS A 109 -3.50 6.48 -4.24
C CYS A 109 -2.10 6.61 -4.88
N CYS A 110 -1.97 6.31 -6.18
CA CYS A 110 -0.72 6.46 -6.93
C CYS A 110 -0.32 7.90 -7.27
N GLY A 111 -1.20 8.87 -7.06
CA GLY A 111 -0.97 10.29 -7.32
C GLY A 111 -1.15 11.18 -6.09
N SER A 112 -1.45 10.57 -4.93
CA SER A 112 -1.80 11.32 -3.73
C SER A 112 -0.56 11.91 -3.06
N THR A 113 -0.55 13.24 -2.93
CA THR A 113 0.52 13.96 -2.21
C THR A 113 0.48 13.62 -0.72
N ARG A 114 -0.71 13.42 -0.15
CA ARG A 114 -0.87 13.03 1.26
C ARG A 114 -0.21 11.67 1.52
N LEU A 115 -0.50 10.67 0.70
CA LEU A 115 0.02 9.31 0.90
C LEU A 115 1.51 9.23 0.55
N LEU A 116 1.89 9.60 -0.68
CA LEU A 116 3.21 9.32 -1.20
C LEU A 116 4.29 10.29 -0.74
N GLN A 117 3.96 11.58 -0.59
CA GLN A 117 4.94 12.57 -0.14
C GLN A 117 4.89 12.73 1.37
N ARG A 118 3.77 13.21 1.92
CA ARG A 118 3.69 13.59 3.34
C ARG A 118 3.87 12.39 4.26
N ILE A 119 3.06 11.34 4.12
CA ILE A 119 3.13 10.19 5.03
C ILE A 119 4.33 9.30 4.72
N LEU A 120 4.43 8.80 3.48
CA LEU A 120 5.44 7.80 3.14
C LEU A 120 6.87 8.36 3.18
N ARG A 121 7.12 9.54 2.60
CA ARG A 121 8.47 10.12 2.52
C ARG A 121 8.79 11.02 3.70
N ASP A 122 7.95 12.00 4.01
CA ASP A 122 8.28 13.03 5.01
C ASP A 122 8.14 12.49 6.45
N GLU A 123 7.03 11.81 6.76
CA GLU A 123 6.79 11.27 8.11
C GLU A 123 7.55 9.96 8.37
N TRP A 124 7.57 9.03 7.42
CA TRP A 124 8.18 7.71 7.63
C TRP A 124 9.61 7.60 7.12
N GLY A 125 10.09 8.56 6.34
CA GLY A 125 11.46 8.60 5.84
C GLY A 125 11.74 7.66 4.66
N PHE A 126 10.74 7.21 3.90
CA PHE A 126 10.97 6.27 2.79
C PHE A 126 11.76 6.92 1.64
N GLN A 127 12.95 6.38 1.33
CA GLN A 127 13.84 6.91 0.30
C GLN A 127 13.90 6.07 -0.98
N HIS A 128 13.16 4.97 -1.04
CA HIS A 128 13.31 4.00 -2.12
C HIS A 128 12.22 4.16 -3.20
N ILE A 129 11.92 3.07 -3.90
CA ILE A 129 11.14 3.07 -5.14
C ILE A 129 9.65 2.94 -4.81
N VAL A 130 8.82 3.78 -5.42
CA VAL A 130 7.38 3.57 -5.50
C VAL A 130 7.05 3.00 -6.86
N VAL A 131 6.25 1.94 -6.91
CA VAL A 131 5.76 1.33 -8.15
C VAL A 131 4.24 1.45 -8.21
N SER A 132 3.68 1.55 -9.41
CA SER A 132 2.22 1.46 -9.57
C SER A 132 1.76 0.01 -9.51
N ASP A 133 0.54 -0.22 -9.02
CA ASP A 133 -0.16 -1.44 -9.39
C ASP A 133 -0.48 -1.44 -10.90
N CYS A 134 -0.68 -2.62 -11.47
CA CYS A 134 -0.75 -2.83 -12.92
C CYS A 134 -1.96 -2.13 -13.55
N GLY A 135 -1.73 -0.98 -14.19
CA GLY A 135 -2.79 -0.16 -14.79
C GLY A 135 -3.31 0.96 -13.90
N ALA A 136 -2.85 1.08 -12.65
CA ALA A 136 -3.32 2.13 -11.73
C ALA A 136 -3.05 3.56 -12.24
N ILE A 137 -1.99 3.76 -13.05
CA ILE A 137 -1.74 5.04 -13.73
C ILE A 137 -2.70 5.25 -14.90
N THR A 138 -3.02 4.20 -15.66
CA THR A 138 -4.00 4.25 -16.75
C THR A 138 -5.39 4.64 -16.21
N ASP A 139 -5.76 4.12 -15.04
CA ASP A 139 -7.02 4.41 -14.35
C ASP A 139 -7.23 5.90 -14.10
N PHE A 140 -6.16 6.71 -13.97
CA PHE A 140 -6.30 8.16 -13.80
C PHE A 140 -7.05 8.80 -14.97
N PHE A 141 -6.84 8.26 -16.16
CA PHE A 141 -7.48 8.72 -17.39
C PHE A 141 -8.75 7.93 -17.71
N THR A 142 -8.72 6.60 -17.61
CA THR A 142 -9.82 5.74 -18.08
C THR A 142 -11.00 5.74 -17.12
N THR A 143 -10.78 5.62 -15.81
CA THR A 143 -11.84 5.42 -14.81
C THR A 143 -12.01 6.62 -13.87
N HIS A 144 -10.92 7.10 -13.26
CA HIS A 144 -10.95 8.15 -12.24
C HIS A 144 -11.18 9.56 -12.80
N LYS A 145 -10.86 9.79 -14.07
CA LYS A 145 -11.03 11.08 -14.77
C LYS A 145 -10.34 12.26 -14.08
N VAL A 146 -9.13 12.03 -13.56
CA VAL A 146 -8.35 13.06 -12.84
C VAL A 146 -7.13 13.57 -13.65
N SER A 147 -6.97 13.13 -14.89
CA SER A 147 -5.92 13.64 -15.79
C SER A 147 -6.23 15.07 -16.24
N SER A 148 -5.20 15.90 -16.40
CA SER A 148 -5.32 17.30 -16.82
C SER A 148 -5.73 17.48 -18.29
N THR A 149 -5.64 16.43 -19.12
CA THR A 149 -6.02 16.50 -20.53
C THR A 149 -7.47 16.01 -20.72
N PRO A 150 -8.39 16.87 -21.21
CA PRO A 150 -9.71 16.42 -21.64
C PRO A 150 -9.61 15.48 -22.84
N VAL A 151 -10.60 14.60 -23.01
CA VAL A 151 -10.76 13.76 -24.21
C VAL A 151 -11.30 14.59 -25.36
#